data_AF-A0A175WCP7-F1
#
_entry.id   AF-A0A175WCP7-F1
#
_cell.length_a   1.000
_cell.length_b   1.000
_cell.length_c   1.000
_cell.angle_alpha   90.00
_cell.angle_beta   90.00
_cell.angle_gamma   90.00
#
_symmetry.space_group_name_H-M   'P 1'
#
loop_
_entity.id
_entity.type
_entity.pdbx_description
1 polymer ?
#
loop_
_entity_poly.entity_id
_entity_poly.type
_entity_poly.pdbx_seq_one_letter_code
_entity_poly.pdbx_strand_id
1 'polypeptide(L)'
;MPELLFINKTQSSDVLTRSKADEKSRILSHVQNRRRRDEARRKRGTRVAQPSFDKPEDLQFQVQVVEVKRPKGPFSPTSNTKEDEQYQSLVRLALTYPTHNSSDPFYSTVAGRDVGSHAMLSLTFSKGAKMTFLSEAFAPPSVLLDTDNSNRFISMRHDGVIQARLHRCIEDDLLMYATLAYGSSCLAWMFGILDTSRPPEYFIGKAISRVRHRIANPSPPDIPGGGCERSEEDKQWFALSIYSLAITENWNHMPPVWARCPSRQALALRKDNPSRAASRMHLQALVRFINDNGSWGAFDPYVIESAILADKYLSLWETESPIIPLTWDPGPLSRAVRDVLGIDEDEGTKSGVEMGNNLLHLPLCKHLKDIIADLADYTRIARAAWAQPETVTSELQSWLFLRLQSFYFRLMLLDKDRLSPLDDCIRIIVLTFLLATTHYHGAVVCAANMVSKIRSALVRASFWDENVFGSRGLRFWCLCMGAIAAGATLEREWFLDRIVEMAAAGGDSDGSGRHEWESRESIDGYLFLWDSQGAELSALIDKLPSDAALYCMTSFL
;
A
#
# COMPACT_ATOMS: atom_id res chain seq x y z
N MET A 1 19.71 22.17 17.09
CA MET A 1 18.67 21.15 16.81
C MET A 1 17.68 20.98 17.98
N PRO A 2 16.83 21.96 18.32
CA PRO A 2 15.91 21.83 19.48
C PRO A 2 14.64 21.02 19.18
N GLU A 3 14.22 20.92 17.92
CA GLU A 3 12.92 20.32 17.55
C GLU A 3 12.99 18.81 17.28
N LEU A 4 14.18 18.19 17.21
CA LEU A 4 14.28 16.72 17.25
C LEU A 4 13.98 16.14 18.64
N LEU A 5 13.85 17.01 19.66
CA LEU A 5 13.34 16.61 20.99
C LEU A 5 11.88 16.16 20.95
N PHE A 6 11.11 16.38 19.88
CA PHE A 6 9.69 15.96 19.86
C PHE A 6 9.47 14.44 19.69
N ILE A 7 10.51 13.61 19.52
CA ILE A 7 10.43 12.16 19.84
C ILE A 7 10.10 11.94 21.35
N ASN A 8 10.04 13.02 22.13
CA ASN A 8 9.36 13.09 23.41
C ASN A 8 7.84 12.99 23.23
N LYS A 9 7.30 11.84 23.64
CA LYS A 9 6.09 11.90 24.49
C LYS A 9 6.34 12.97 25.54
N THR A 10 5.58 14.05 25.49
CA THR A 10 5.76 15.23 26.34
C THR A 10 5.64 14.85 27.81
N GLN A 11 6.26 15.63 28.72
CA GLN A 11 6.13 15.44 30.17
C GLN A 11 4.69 15.49 30.69
N SER A 12 3.74 15.95 29.86
CA SER A 12 2.29 15.91 30.11
C SER A 12 1.60 14.60 29.72
N SER A 13 2.32 13.61 29.19
CA SER A 13 1.75 12.30 28.86
C SER A 13 1.58 11.47 30.14
N ASP A 14 0.43 11.60 30.79
CA ASP A 14 0.04 10.83 31.99
C ASP A 14 -0.18 9.32 31.72
N VAL A 15 -0.07 8.88 30.47
CA VAL A 15 -0.51 7.53 30.07
C VAL A 15 0.48 6.44 30.44
N LEU A 16 1.78 6.72 30.69
CA LEU A 16 2.70 5.65 31.07
C LEU A 16 3.78 6.10 32.06
N THR A 17 3.82 5.40 33.19
CA THR A 17 4.96 5.20 34.11
C THR A 17 5.15 6.17 35.28
N ARG A 18 4.15 6.25 36.15
CA ARG A 18 4.39 6.06 37.59
C ARG A 18 3.57 4.88 38.11
N SER A 19 3.83 3.68 37.58
CA SER A 19 3.34 2.47 38.25
C SER A 19 3.96 2.44 39.64
N LYS A 20 3.12 2.57 40.67
CA LYS A 20 3.54 2.55 42.08
C LYS A 20 4.35 1.26 42.32
N ALA A 21 5.28 1.29 43.25
CA ALA A 21 6.18 0.15 43.52
C ALA A 21 5.43 -1.20 43.67
N ASP A 22 4.21 -1.16 44.22
CA ASP A 22 3.31 -2.30 44.37
C ASP A 22 2.78 -2.87 43.04
N GLU A 23 2.58 -2.02 42.04
CA GLU A 23 2.17 -2.46 40.71
C GLU A 23 3.35 -3.10 39.97
N LYS A 24 4.55 -2.51 40.10
CA LYS A 24 5.78 -3.10 39.55
C LYS A 24 6.05 -4.47 40.16
N SER A 25 5.86 -4.65 41.46
CA SER A 25 6.02 -5.94 42.13
C SER A 25 4.95 -6.95 41.72
N ARG A 26 3.68 -6.52 41.54
CA ARG A 26 2.61 -7.35 40.97
C ARG A 26 2.89 -7.80 39.54
N ILE A 27 3.35 -6.90 38.66
CA ILE A 27 3.71 -7.23 37.27
C ILE A 27 4.88 -8.21 37.26
N LEU A 28 5.94 -7.96 38.03
CA LEU A 28 7.09 -8.87 38.11
C LEU A 28 6.70 -10.24 38.66
N SER A 29 5.85 -10.29 39.68
CA SER A 29 5.31 -11.54 40.23
C SER A 29 4.47 -12.29 39.18
N HIS A 30 3.63 -11.59 38.43
CA HIS A 30 2.82 -12.19 37.37
C HIS A 30 3.68 -12.75 36.22
N VAL A 31 4.68 -12.00 35.77
CA VAL A 31 5.63 -12.43 34.73
C VAL A 31 6.45 -13.63 35.20
N GLN A 32 6.95 -13.62 36.44
CA GLN A 32 7.68 -14.74 37.01
C GLN A 32 6.80 -15.99 37.17
N ASN A 33 5.56 -15.84 37.64
CA ASN A 33 4.61 -16.95 37.74
C ASN A 33 4.27 -17.54 36.38
N ARG A 34 4.09 -16.71 35.34
CA ARG A 34 3.87 -17.17 33.97
C ARG A 34 5.08 -17.94 33.44
N ARG A 35 6.28 -17.42 33.65
CA ARG A 35 7.53 -18.09 33.26
C ARG A 35 7.69 -19.46 33.92
N ARG A 36 7.38 -19.56 35.23
CA ARG A 36 7.39 -20.84 35.97
C ARG A 36 6.33 -21.82 35.44
N ARG A 37 5.13 -21.33 35.07
CA ARG A 37 4.08 -22.18 34.46
C ARG A 37 4.50 -22.69 33.08
N ASP A 38 5.11 -21.85 32.26
CA ASP A 38 5.58 -22.24 30.93
C ASP A 38 6.74 -23.24 30.99
N GLU A 39 7.67 -23.07 31.94
CA GLU A 39 8.71 -24.06 32.23
C GLU A 39 8.13 -25.39 32.75
N ALA A 40 7.11 -25.33 33.62
CA ALA A 40 6.42 -26.53 34.09
C ALA A 40 5.68 -27.27 32.95
N ARG A 41 5.07 -26.52 32.02
CA ARG A 41 4.43 -27.07 30.81
C ARG A 41 5.44 -27.69 29.86
N ARG A 42 6.62 -27.07 29.68
CA ARG A 42 7.70 -27.65 28.87
C ARG A 42 8.23 -28.95 29.48
N LYS A 43 8.31 -29.05 30.81
CA LYS A 43 8.77 -30.27 31.50
C LYS A 43 7.73 -31.40 31.47
N ARG A 44 6.44 -31.08 31.53
CA ARG A 44 5.36 -32.05 31.36
C ARG A 44 4.96 -32.11 29.89
N GLY A 45 5.83 -32.69 29.07
CA GLY A 45 5.53 -32.96 27.66
C GLY A 45 4.24 -33.78 27.55
N THR A 46 3.12 -33.11 27.26
CA THR A 46 1.87 -33.80 26.97
C THR A 46 0.97 -32.92 26.12
N ARG A 47 0.60 -33.51 24.98
CA ARG A 47 -0.32 -33.03 23.95
C ARG A 47 -1.61 -32.48 24.58
N VAL A 48 -1.90 -31.21 24.36
CA VAL A 48 -3.26 -30.68 24.51
C VAL A 48 -3.75 -30.35 23.11
N ALA A 49 -4.67 -31.18 22.62
CA ALA A 49 -5.41 -30.95 21.39
C ALA A 49 -6.26 -29.68 21.57
N GLN A 50 -6.05 -28.69 20.69
CA GLN A 50 -6.90 -27.52 20.57
C GLN A 50 -7.94 -27.73 19.46
N PRO A 51 -9.16 -27.19 19.61
CA PRO A 51 -10.30 -27.48 18.75
C PRO A 51 -10.21 -26.76 17.40
N SER A 52 -10.72 -27.45 16.37
CA SER A 52 -10.78 -27.05 14.97
C SER A 52 -11.65 -25.81 14.77
N PHE A 53 -11.10 -24.81 14.08
CA PHE A 53 -11.86 -23.71 13.47
C PHE A 53 -11.88 -23.91 11.96
N ASP A 54 -13.07 -23.72 11.38
CA ASP A 54 -13.38 -23.95 9.98
C ASP A 54 -12.55 -23.09 9.02
N LYS A 55 -12.20 -23.71 7.89
CA LYS A 55 -11.27 -23.24 6.86
C LYS A 55 -11.87 -22.12 5.99
N PRO A 56 -11.14 -21.02 5.73
CA PRO A 56 -11.32 -20.20 4.54
C PRO A 56 -10.56 -20.82 3.35
N GLU A 57 -11.14 -20.68 2.14
CA GLU A 57 -10.70 -21.31 0.88
C GLU A 57 -9.23 -21.04 0.50
N ASP A 58 -8.59 -22.11 0.01
CA ASP A 58 -7.15 -22.26 -0.23
C ASP A 58 -6.65 -21.50 -1.47
N LEU A 59 -5.72 -20.56 -1.27
CA LEU A 59 -4.72 -20.21 -2.29
C LEU A 59 -3.47 -21.06 -2.02
N GLN A 60 -3.30 -22.14 -2.78
CA GLN A 60 -2.12 -23.02 -2.70
C GLN A 60 -0.90 -22.33 -3.35
N PHE A 61 0.00 -21.79 -2.53
CA PHE A 61 1.30 -21.31 -3.00
C PHE A 61 2.37 -22.37 -2.71
N GLN A 62 2.82 -23.10 -3.74
CA GLN A 62 4.04 -23.90 -3.64
C GLN A 62 5.26 -23.01 -3.91
N VAL A 63 6.00 -22.69 -2.85
CA VAL A 63 7.35 -22.13 -2.97
C VAL A 63 8.25 -23.24 -3.52
N GLN A 64 8.50 -23.24 -4.83
CA GLN A 64 9.52 -24.13 -5.41
C GLN A 64 10.90 -23.67 -4.94
N VAL A 65 11.44 -24.37 -3.93
CA VAL A 65 12.87 -24.36 -3.68
C VAL A 65 13.49 -25.10 -4.87
N VAL A 66 14.13 -24.35 -5.78
CA VAL A 66 14.87 -24.90 -6.92
C VAL A 66 16.02 -25.73 -6.38
N GLU A 67 15.79 -27.04 -6.25
CA GLU A 67 16.79 -28.00 -5.82
C GLU A 67 17.77 -28.22 -6.98
N VAL A 68 18.99 -27.68 -6.84
CA VAL A 68 20.09 -27.85 -7.80
C VAL A 68 20.43 -29.34 -7.88
N LYS A 69 19.95 -30.00 -8.94
CA LYS A 69 20.14 -31.43 -9.23
C LYS A 69 21.63 -31.79 -9.22
N ARG A 70 22.08 -32.47 -8.16
CA ARG A 70 23.32 -33.25 -8.16
C ARG A 70 23.00 -34.67 -8.68
N PRO A 71 23.73 -35.18 -9.68
CA PRO A 71 23.40 -36.46 -10.29
C PRO A 71 24.06 -37.60 -9.52
N LYS A 72 23.28 -38.47 -8.86
CA LYS A 72 23.75 -39.81 -8.44
C LYS A 72 22.61 -40.83 -8.34
N GLY A 73 22.71 -41.87 -9.16
CA GLY A 73 22.67 -43.27 -8.73
C GLY A 73 21.31 -43.91 -8.41
N PRO A 74 20.99 -45.09 -8.96
CA PRO A 74 19.69 -45.73 -8.82
C PRO A 74 19.66 -46.65 -7.60
N PHE A 75 18.72 -46.43 -6.67
CA PHE A 75 18.20 -47.49 -5.81
C PHE A 75 16.73 -47.19 -5.45
N SER A 76 15.85 -47.97 -6.07
CA SER A 76 14.49 -48.30 -5.62
C SER A 76 14.55 -49.50 -4.64
N PRO A 77 13.46 -49.99 -4.03
CA PRO A 77 12.11 -49.44 -3.80
C PRO A 77 11.56 -49.68 -2.35
N THR A 78 10.28 -49.31 -2.20
CA THR A 78 9.21 -49.94 -1.37
C THR A 78 9.24 -49.75 0.16
N SER A 79 8.28 -48.99 0.70
CA SER A 79 7.01 -49.56 1.19
C SER A 79 6.12 -48.51 1.90
N ASN A 80 4.93 -48.31 1.34
CA ASN A 80 3.60 -48.07 1.90
C ASN A 80 3.36 -47.42 3.29
N THR A 81 2.30 -46.61 3.26
CA THR A 81 1.29 -46.33 4.30
C THR A 81 1.66 -45.37 5.43
N LYS A 82 1.26 -44.11 5.27
CA LYS A 82 0.09 -43.51 5.95
C LYS A 82 -0.02 -42.04 5.54
N GLU A 83 -0.92 -41.80 4.59
CA GLU A 83 -1.45 -40.49 4.24
C GLU A 83 -2.32 -39.96 5.40
N ASP A 84 -2.56 -38.66 5.44
CA ASP A 84 -3.43 -37.91 6.36
C ASP A 84 -2.84 -37.25 7.63
N GLU A 85 -1.63 -36.67 7.55
CA GLU A 85 -1.26 -35.55 8.47
C GLU A 85 -0.48 -34.39 7.81
N GLN A 86 -0.38 -34.34 6.47
CA GLN A 86 0.55 -33.41 5.82
C GLN A 86 0.01 -31.97 5.58
N TYR A 87 -1.29 -31.71 5.80
CA TYR A 87 -1.86 -30.39 5.48
C TYR A 87 -1.71 -29.32 6.58
N GLN A 88 -1.47 -29.69 7.84
CA GLN A 88 -1.20 -28.68 8.90
C GLN A 88 0.28 -28.28 9.00
N SER A 89 1.17 -28.93 8.25
CA SER A 89 2.60 -28.65 8.29
C SER A 89 3.04 -27.46 7.42
N LEU A 90 2.20 -26.97 6.51
CA LEU A 90 2.59 -25.91 5.56
C LEU A 90 2.45 -24.49 6.12
N VAL A 91 1.66 -24.27 7.18
CA VAL A 91 1.47 -22.92 7.78
C VAL A 91 2.44 -22.65 8.94
N ARG A 92 3.13 -23.68 9.43
CA ARG A 92 4.37 -23.44 10.15
C ARG A 92 5.42 -23.22 9.09
N LEU A 93 5.84 -21.96 8.87
CA LEU A 93 7.15 -21.64 8.32
C LEU A 93 8.10 -22.72 8.83
N ALA A 94 8.44 -23.66 7.97
CA ALA A 94 9.05 -24.90 8.40
C ALA A 94 10.38 -24.48 8.99
N LEU A 95 10.48 -24.52 10.32
CA LEU A 95 11.68 -24.30 11.10
C LEU A 95 12.66 -25.47 10.89
N THR A 96 12.70 -26.02 9.68
CA THR A 96 13.72 -26.94 9.19
C THR A 96 14.97 -26.09 8.93
N TYR A 97 15.63 -25.74 10.03
CA TYR A 97 16.95 -25.12 10.05
C TYR A 97 17.94 -26.05 9.34
N PRO A 98 18.56 -25.64 8.21
CA PRO A 98 19.79 -26.27 7.79
C PRO A 98 20.83 -25.85 8.83
N THR A 99 21.22 -26.76 9.72
CA THR A 99 22.14 -26.49 10.84
C THR A 99 23.58 -26.13 10.42
N HIS A 100 23.85 -25.90 9.12
CA HIS A 100 25.18 -25.63 8.57
C HIS A 100 25.19 -24.68 7.36
N ASN A 101 24.38 -23.61 7.34
CA ASN A 101 24.55 -22.54 6.36
C ASN A 101 25.43 -21.40 6.90
N SER A 102 26.75 -21.56 6.78
CA SER A 102 27.66 -20.41 6.75
C SER A 102 27.32 -19.39 5.63
N SER A 103 26.36 -19.71 4.78
CA SER A 103 25.82 -18.92 3.69
C SER A 103 24.54 -18.13 4.02
N ASP A 104 23.95 -18.26 5.21
CA ASP A 104 22.97 -17.26 5.66
C ASP A 104 23.75 -16.14 6.34
N PRO A 105 23.96 -14.99 5.64
CA PRO A 105 24.74 -13.90 6.19
C PRO A 105 24.11 -13.34 7.46
N PHE A 106 22.83 -13.70 7.71
CA PHE A 106 22.15 -13.30 8.89
C PHE A 106 22.39 -14.17 10.13
N TYR A 107 22.95 -15.37 9.99
CA TYR A 107 23.28 -16.20 11.17
C TYR A 107 24.37 -15.57 12.04
N SER A 108 25.25 -14.78 11.42
CA SER A 108 26.28 -13.95 12.06
C SER A 108 25.80 -12.53 12.41
N THR A 109 24.52 -12.19 12.24
CA THR A 109 24.05 -10.83 12.51
C THR A 109 24.09 -10.43 13.98
N VAL A 110 24.23 -9.12 14.18
CA VAL A 110 24.02 -8.43 15.46
C VAL A 110 22.63 -8.73 16.05
N ALA A 111 21.68 -9.23 15.25
CA ALA A 111 20.34 -9.64 15.67
C ALA A 111 20.34 -10.73 16.75
N GLY A 112 21.37 -11.57 16.82
CA GLY A 112 21.52 -12.62 17.84
C GLY A 112 20.34 -13.60 17.87
N ARG A 113 19.35 -13.36 18.75
CA ARG A 113 18.14 -14.22 18.86
C ARG A 113 17.09 -13.93 17.79
N ASP A 114 17.23 -12.84 17.04
CA ASP A 114 16.25 -12.40 16.05
C ASP A 114 16.52 -12.94 14.63
N VAL A 115 17.53 -13.80 14.44
CA VAL A 115 17.98 -14.32 13.13
C VAL A 115 16.85 -14.98 12.31
N GLY A 116 15.92 -15.69 12.94
CA GLY A 116 14.80 -16.32 12.23
C GLY A 116 13.86 -15.33 11.53
N SER A 117 13.96 -14.03 11.82
CA SER A 117 13.12 -12.99 11.23
C SER A 117 13.64 -12.46 9.90
N HIS A 118 14.80 -12.90 9.40
CA HIS A 118 15.37 -12.39 8.14
C HIS A 118 14.71 -12.97 6.89
N ALA A 119 14.16 -14.19 6.97
CA ALA A 119 13.35 -14.76 5.89
C ALA A 119 12.12 -13.88 5.58
N MET A 120 11.56 -13.22 6.59
CA MET A 120 10.49 -12.24 6.42
C MET A 120 10.96 -11.02 5.62
N LEU A 121 12.19 -10.53 5.84
CA LEU A 121 12.72 -9.41 5.06
C LEU A 121 12.82 -9.77 3.58
N SER A 122 13.35 -10.96 3.27
CA SER A 122 13.41 -11.44 1.88
C SER A 122 12.03 -11.44 1.24
N LEU A 123 11.00 -11.99 1.90
CA LEU A 123 9.63 -12.00 1.37
C LEU A 123 9.04 -10.60 1.21
N THR A 124 9.21 -9.72 2.21
CA THR A 124 8.75 -8.34 2.16
C THR A 124 9.35 -7.58 0.98
N PHE A 125 10.65 -7.71 0.74
CA PHE A 125 11.33 -6.91 -0.28
C PHE A 125 11.33 -7.54 -1.67
N SER A 126 11.34 -8.88 -1.78
CA SER A 126 11.29 -9.57 -3.07
C SER A 126 9.91 -9.55 -3.72
N LYS A 127 8.83 -9.67 -2.92
CA LYS A 127 7.45 -9.69 -3.43
C LYS A 127 6.68 -8.43 -3.06
N GLY A 128 6.67 -8.06 -1.78
CA GLY A 128 5.85 -6.96 -1.28
C GLY A 128 6.22 -5.60 -1.88
N ALA A 129 7.45 -5.14 -1.64
CA ALA A 129 7.94 -3.86 -2.13
C ALA A 129 7.86 -3.78 -3.65
N LYS A 130 8.30 -4.83 -4.35
CA LYS A 130 8.26 -4.89 -5.82
C LYS A 130 6.85 -4.73 -6.39
N MET A 131 5.88 -5.49 -5.86
CA MET A 131 4.48 -5.36 -6.24
C MET A 131 3.98 -3.93 -6.01
N THR A 132 4.23 -3.37 -4.82
CA THR A 132 3.81 -2.00 -4.51
C THR A 132 4.40 -0.98 -5.49
N PHE A 133 5.71 -0.96 -5.72
CA PHE A 133 6.33 0.04 -6.60
C PHE A 133 5.90 -0.10 -8.07
N LEU A 134 5.69 -1.32 -8.56
CA LEU A 134 5.19 -1.56 -9.92
C LEU A 134 3.72 -1.14 -10.06
N SER A 135 2.86 -1.53 -9.11
CA SER A 135 1.46 -1.08 -9.10
C SER A 135 1.38 0.44 -9.00
N GLU A 136 2.25 1.07 -8.20
CA GLU A 136 2.38 2.52 -8.05
C GLU A 136 3.08 3.22 -9.23
N ALA A 137 3.54 2.45 -10.23
CA ALA A 137 3.90 2.91 -11.57
C ALA A 137 2.82 2.51 -12.59
N PHE A 138 1.62 2.17 -12.12
CA PHE A 138 0.45 1.80 -12.92
C PHE A 138 0.64 0.55 -13.79
N ALA A 139 1.49 -0.38 -13.34
CA ALA A 139 1.67 -1.66 -14.00
C ALA A 139 0.39 -2.52 -13.90
N PRO A 140 -0.04 -3.17 -15.00
CA PRO A 140 -1.22 -4.03 -14.98
C PRO A 140 -0.96 -5.33 -14.22
N PRO A 141 -2.01 -6.04 -13.76
CA PRO A 141 -1.87 -7.31 -13.04
C PRO A 141 -1.07 -8.38 -13.80
N SER A 142 -1.15 -8.40 -15.14
CA SER A 142 -0.37 -9.31 -15.99
C SER A 142 1.14 -9.16 -15.78
N VAL A 143 1.61 -7.92 -15.59
CA VAL A 143 3.02 -7.61 -15.29
C VAL A 143 3.39 -8.00 -13.86
N LEU A 144 2.45 -7.85 -12.92
CA LEU A 144 2.68 -8.17 -11.50
C LEU A 144 2.72 -9.67 -11.23
N LEU A 145 1.95 -10.48 -11.98
CA LEU A 145 1.84 -11.93 -11.79
C LEU A 145 2.94 -12.73 -12.49
N ASP A 146 3.59 -12.17 -13.51
CA ASP A 146 4.68 -12.84 -14.24
C ASP A 146 5.96 -13.05 -13.38
N THR A 147 5.93 -12.63 -12.11
CA THR A 147 7.05 -12.77 -11.18
C THR A 147 7.30 -14.19 -10.69
N ASP A 148 6.48 -15.19 -10.98
CA ASP A 148 6.69 -16.53 -10.40
C ASP A 148 7.22 -17.59 -11.40
N ASN A 149 7.10 -17.41 -12.73
CA ASN A 149 7.39 -18.52 -13.68
C ASN A 149 8.19 -18.18 -14.94
N SER A 150 8.27 -16.93 -15.40
CA SER A 150 9.01 -16.63 -16.63
C SER A 150 10.39 -16.04 -16.32
N ASN A 151 11.38 -16.40 -17.14
CA ASN A 151 12.72 -15.80 -17.10
C ASN A 151 12.72 -14.31 -17.48
N ARG A 152 11.54 -13.69 -17.70
CA ARG A 152 11.35 -12.28 -18.05
C ARG A 152 10.91 -11.47 -16.83
N PHE A 153 11.65 -11.59 -15.75
CA PHE A 153 11.47 -10.69 -14.62
C PHE A 153 11.75 -9.26 -15.06
N ILE A 154 10.74 -8.41 -15.06
CA ILE A 154 10.97 -6.97 -15.09
C ILE A 154 11.73 -6.63 -13.81
N SER A 155 12.99 -6.21 -13.95
CA SER A 155 13.77 -5.72 -12.82
C SER A 155 13.13 -4.42 -12.34
N MET A 156 12.94 -4.30 -11.03
CA MET A 156 12.51 -3.03 -10.46
C MET A 156 13.76 -2.16 -10.30
N ARG A 157 13.67 -0.87 -10.65
CA ARG A 157 14.80 0.07 -10.52
C ARG A 157 15.48 0.09 -9.13
N HIS A 158 14.73 -0.27 -8.09
CA HIS A 158 15.19 -0.28 -6.69
C HIS A 158 15.79 -1.61 -6.22
N ASP A 159 15.93 -2.62 -7.09
CA ASP A 159 16.46 -3.93 -6.70
C ASP A 159 17.85 -3.80 -6.03
N GLY A 160 18.74 -2.96 -6.60
CA GLY A 160 20.09 -2.74 -6.07
C GLY A 160 20.12 -2.14 -4.66
N VAL A 161 19.41 -1.03 -4.44
CA VAL A 161 19.38 -0.35 -3.13
C VAL A 161 18.65 -1.18 -2.07
N ILE A 162 17.66 -1.99 -2.46
CA ILE A 162 17.00 -2.94 -1.56
C ILE A 162 17.96 -4.03 -1.12
N GLN A 163 18.75 -4.61 -2.04
CA GLN A 163 19.77 -5.59 -1.66
C GLN A 163 20.85 -4.96 -0.78
N ALA A 164 21.31 -3.75 -1.10
CA ALA A 164 22.26 -3.01 -0.28
C ALA A 164 21.70 -2.73 1.12
N ARG A 165 20.41 -2.37 1.22
CA ARG A 165 19.69 -2.19 2.49
C ARG A 165 19.69 -3.46 3.32
N LEU A 166 19.37 -4.59 2.71
CA LEU A 166 19.34 -5.90 3.38
C LEU A 166 20.72 -6.31 3.87
N HIS A 167 21.76 -6.08 3.07
CA HIS A 167 23.14 -6.31 3.48
C HIS A 167 23.51 -5.40 4.68
N ARG A 168 23.18 -4.11 4.61
CA ARG A 168 23.51 -3.15 5.69
C ARG A 168 22.75 -3.42 6.99
N CYS A 169 21.57 -4.05 6.95
CA CYS A 169 20.88 -4.53 8.16
C CYS A 169 21.73 -5.51 8.99
N ILE A 170 22.78 -6.10 8.42
CA ILE A 170 23.70 -6.97 9.17
C ILE A 170 24.60 -6.16 10.11
N GLU A 171 24.91 -4.92 9.73
CA GLU A 171 25.92 -4.08 10.36
C GLU A 171 25.31 -2.92 11.16
N ASP A 172 24.09 -2.50 10.82
CA ASP A 172 23.38 -1.39 11.45
C ASP A 172 22.12 -1.85 12.20
N ASP A 173 22.21 -1.90 13.53
CA ASP A 173 21.11 -2.25 14.43
C ASP A 173 19.86 -1.37 14.24
N LEU A 174 20.03 -0.07 13.98
CA LEU A 174 18.90 0.82 13.79
C LEU A 174 18.17 0.44 12.50
N LEU A 175 18.90 0.34 11.40
CA LEU A 175 18.34 -0.04 10.11
C LEU A 175 17.69 -1.41 10.19
N MET A 176 18.33 -2.37 10.84
CA MET A 176 17.80 -3.72 11.05
C MET A 176 16.46 -3.69 11.78
N TYR A 177 16.39 -3.08 12.97
CA TYR A 177 15.14 -3.08 13.74
C TYR A 177 14.03 -2.28 13.07
N ALA A 178 14.36 -1.16 12.44
CA ALA A 178 13.37 -0.38 11.69
C ALA A 178 12.83 -1.19 10.49
N THR A 179 13.71 -1.90 9.78
CA THR A 179 13.36 -2.75 8.64
C THR A 179 12.59 -4.00 9.07
N LEU A 180 12.89 -4.59 10.23
CA LEU A 180 12.10 -5.68 10.81
C LEU A 180 10.71 -5.24 11.25
N ALA A 181 10.57 -4.02 11.80
CA ALA A 181 9.26 -3.45 12.12
C ALA A 181 8.40 -3.33 10.86
N TYR A 182 8.97 -2.74 9.80
CA TYR A 182 8.35 -2.64 8.48
C TYR A 182 7.98 -4.00 7.91
N GLY A 183 8.93 -4.94 7.85
CA GLY A 183 8.71 -6.28 7.30
C GLY A 183 7.68 -7.08 8.08
N SER A 184 7.66 -6.96 9.41
CA SER A 184 6.68 -7.62 10.27
C SER A 184 5.27 -7.12 10.00
N SER A 185 5.09 -5.79 9.90
CA SER A 185 3.79 -5.24 9.52
C SER A 185 3.40 -5.65 8.12
N CYS A 186 4.31 -5.51 7.15
CA CYS A 186 4.09 -5.87 5.75
C CYS A 186 3.62 -7.31 5.59
N LEU A 187 4.30 -8.25 6.24
CA LEU A 187 3.98 -9.66 6.21
C LEU A 187 2.58 -9.94 6.80
N ALA A 188 2.28 -9.30 7.93
CA ALA A 188 1.02 -9.51 8.64
C ALA A 188 -0.19 -8.92 7.90
N TRP A 189 -0.06 -7.75 7.26
CA TRP A 189 -1.19 -7.19 6.51
C TRP A 189 -1.32 -7.80 5.12
N MET A 190 -0.21 -8.05 4.40
CA MET A 190 -0.27 -8.67 3.08
C MET A 190 -0.69 -10.13 3.14
N PHE A 191 -0.17 -10.90 4.10
CA PHE A 191 -0.32 -12.36 4.09
C PHE A 191 -1.05 -12.91 5.32
N GLY A 192 -1.44 -12.05 6.28
CA GLY A 192 -2.05 -12.50 7.53
C GLY A 192 -1.07 -13.17 8.49
N ILE A 193 0.24 -13.14 8.20
CA ILE A 193 1.27 -13.84 8.98
C ILE A 193 1.91 -12.87 9.99
N LEU A 194 1.60 -13.04 11.27
CA LEU A 194 2.14 -12.20 12.36
C LEU A 194 2.85 -13.06 13.43
N ASP A 195 4.12 -12.76 13.70
CA ASP A 195 4.82 -13.31 14.87
C ASP A 195 4.32 -12.61 16.14
N THR A 196 3.36 -13.24 16.82
CA THR A 196 2.79 -12.71 18.07
C THR A 196 3.81 -12.55 19.21
N SER A 197 4.94 -13.25 19.16
CA SER A 197 6.01 -13.10 20.15
C SER A 197 6.89 -11.86 19.91
N ARG A 198 6.95 -11.41 18.66
CA ARG A 198 7.74 -10.26 18.20
C ARG A 198 6.91 -9.45 17.20
N PRO A 199 5.83 -8.79 17.65
CA PRO A 199 5.01 -7.95 16.79
C PRO A 199 5.81 -6.71 16.35
N PRO A 200 5.33 -5.93 15.37
CA PRO A 200 6.01 -4.73 14.89
C PRO A 200 6.47 -3.78 16.01
N GLU A 201 5.67 -3.61 17.07
CA GLU A 201 5.99 -2.74 18.23
C GLU A 201 7.27 -3.14 18.96
N TYR A 202 7.56 -4.44 18.99
CA TYR A 202 8.79 -4.95 19.60
C TYR A 202 10.01 -4.36 18.87
N PHE A 203 9.96 -4.38 17.54
CA PHE A 203 11.04 -3.86 16.70
C PHE A 203 11.05 -2.32 16.69
N ILE A 204 9.89 -1.67 16.65
CA ILE A 204 9.77 -0.20 16.79
C ILE A 204 10.44 0.28 18.08
N GLY A 205 10.15 -0.36 19.22
CA GLY A 205 10.72 0.02 20.51
C GLY A 205 12.26 -0.06 20.52
N LYS A 206 12.83 -1.10 19.90
CA LYS A 206 14.28 -1.22 19.75
C LYS A 206 14.85 -0.18 18.79
N ALA A 207 14.22 0.03 17.64
CA ALA A 207 14.63 1.02 16.65
C ALA A 207 14.63 2.44 17.23
N ILE A 208 13.56 2.86 17.93
CA ILE A 208 13.49 4.18 18.59
C ILE A 208 14.61 4.35 19.63
N SER A 209 14.92 3.30 20.41
CA SER A 209 16.05 3.32 21.34
C SER A 209 17.37 3.58 20.60
N ARG A 210 17.59 2.93 19.45
CA ARG A 210 18.77 3.13 18.60
C ARG A 210 18.80 4.51 17.93
N VAL A 211 17.65 5.04 17.46
CA VAL A 211 17.53 6.42 16.95
C VAL A 211 17.99 7.40 18.03
N ARG A 212 17.48 7.28 19.26
CA ARG A 212 17.83 8.15 20.38
C ARG A 212 19.32 8.08 20.70
N HIS A 213 19.89 6.88 20.73
CA HIS A 213 21.33 6.71 20.93
C HIS A 213 22.16 7.39 19.83
N ARG A 214 21.77 7.23 18.56
CA ARG A 214 22.47 7.83 17.40
C ARG A 214 22.33 9.36 17.33
N ILE A 215 21.23 9.92 17.82
CA ILE A 215 21.03 11.37 17.93
C ILE A 215 21.80 11.94 19.13
N ALA A 216 21.80 11.24 20.28
CA ALA A 216 22.48 11.70 21.50
C ALA A 216 24.01 11.62 21.40
N ASN A 217 24.51 10.61 20.69
CA ASN A 217 25.92 10.42 20.41
C ASN A 217 26.14 10.57 18.90
N PRO A 218 26.07 11.80 18.34
CA PRO A 218 26.58 12.00 17.00
C PRO A 218 28.04 11.56 17.03
N SER A 219 28.45 10.70 16.09
CA SER A 219 29.85 10.25 15.99
C SER A 219 30.76 11.45 16.24
N PRO A 220 31.70 11.37 17.19
CA PRO A 220 32.57 12.49 17.50
C PRO A 220 33.19 13.00 16.19
N PRO A 221 33.29 14.32 15.98
CA PRO A 221 34.02 14.87 14.85
C PRO A 221 35.49 14.46 15.02
N ASP A 222 35.84 13.27 14.57
CA ASP A 222 37.14 12.67 14.78
C ASP A 222 38.16 13.42 13.91
N ILE A 223 39.07 14.12 14.60
CA ILE A 223 40.36 14.61 14.13
C ILE A 223 40.30 15.79 13.12
N PRO A 224 40.90 16.96 13.45
CA PRO A 224 41.06 18.08 12.52
C PRO A 224 41.86 17.63 11.29
N GLY A 225 41.20 17.60 10.12
CA GLY A 225 41.80 17.20 8.84
C GLY A 225 41.12 16.00 8.17
N GLY A 226 40.32 15.21 8.89
CA GLY A 226 39.38 14.26 8.32
C GLY A 226 37.99 14.86 8.39
N GLY A 227 37.48 15.41 7.28
CA GLY A 227 36.12 15.95 7.24
C GLY A 227 35.12 14.90 7.69
N CYS A 228 34.61 15.05 8.92
CA CYS A 228 33.69 14.11 9.56
C CYS A 228 32.26 14.32 9.03
N GLU A 229 32.10 14.41 7.71
CA GLU A 229 30.81 14.15 7.10
C GLU A 229 30.52 12.67 7.37
N ARG A 230 29.44 12.38 8.12
CA ARG A 230 28.85 11.02 8.10
C ARG A 230 28.85 10.61 6.63
N SER A 231 29.39 9.42 6.32
CA SER A 231 29.43 8.97 4.94
C SER A 231 28.03 9.14 4.35
N GLU A 232 27.92 9.61 3.12
CA GLU A 232 26.62 9.81 2.47
C GLU A 232 25.74 8.54 2.59
N GLU A 233 26.38 7.37 2.58
CA GLU A 233 25.77 6.08 2.88
C GLU A 233 25.08 6.02 4.25
N ASP A 234 25.75 6.45 5.34
CA ASP A 234 25.16 6.45 6.69
C ASP A 234 23.92 7.36 6.80
N LYS A 235 23.90 8.47 6.04
CA LYS A 235 22.73 9.37 6.00
C LYS A 235 21.55 8.68 5.32
N GLN A 236 21.78 7.99 4.21
CA GLN A 236 20.75 7.23 3.49
C GLN A 236 20.12 6.13 4.34
N TRP A 237 20.93 5.35 5.06
CA TRP A 237 20.42 4.30 5.93
C TRP A 237 19.64 4.84 7.13
N PHE A 238 20.06 5.98 7.67
CA PHE A 238 19.32 6.66 8.72
C PHE A 238 17.95 7.16 8.22
N ALA A 239 17.90 7.77 7.03
CA ALA A 239 16.66 8.21 6.40
C ALA A 239 15.68 7.04 6.18
N LEU A 240 16.15 5.92 5.63
CA LEU A 240 15.34 4.71 5.43
C LEU A 240 14.83 4.10 6.75
N SER A 241 15.60 4.24 7.82
CA SER A 241 15.17 3.82 9.16
C SER A 241 14.00 4.67 9.67
N ILE A 242 14.07 6.00 9.52
CA ILE A 242 12.97 6.89 9.91
C ILE A 242 11.73 6.65 9.05
N TYR A 243 11.89 6.50 7.72
CA TYR A 243 10.81 6.11 6.82
C TYR A 243 10.12 4.83 7.30
N SER A 244 10.89 3.79 7.64
CA SER A 244 10.35 2.50 8.07
C SER A 244 9.52 2.63 9.36
N LEU A 245 9.97 3.47 10.30
CA LEU A 245 9.19 3.79 11.49
C LEU A 245 7.90 4.52 11.13
N ALA A 246 7.97 5.54 10.28
CA ALA A 246 6.82 6.31 9.84
C ALA A 246 5.72 5.44 9.22
N ILE A 247 6.07 4.59 8.24
CA ILE A 247 5.10 3.73 7.55
C ILE A 247 4.57 2.61 8.47
N THR A 248 5.39 2.07 9.37
CA THR A 248 4.95 1.03 10.31
C THR A 248 3.93 1.60 11.31
N GLU A 249 4.21 2.77 11.86
CA GLU A 249 3.25 3.50 12.72
C GLU A 249 2.00 3.95 11.93
N ASN A 250 2.15 4.18 10.63
CA ASN A 250 1.03 4.48 9.73
C ASN A 250 0.05 3.30 9.69
N TRP A 251 0.55 2.12 9.33
CA TRP A 251 -0.29 0.92 9.26
C TRP A 251 -0.90 0.54 10.61
N ASN A 252 -0.18 0.77 11.71
CA ASN A 252 -0.68 0.50 13.06
C ASN A 252 -1.97 1.27 13.42
N HIS A 253 -2.27 2.39 12.76
CA HIS A 253 -3.52 3.14 12.96
C HIS A 253 -4.56 2.96 11.85
N MET A 254 -4.37 2.01 10.93
CA MET A 254 -5.31 1.70 9.84
C MET A 254 -5.93 0.31 10.04
N PRO A 255 -7.01 0.16 10.83
CA PRO A 255 -7.62 -1.15 11.08
C PRO A 255 -7.94 -1.98 9.84
N PRO A 256 -8.45 -1.40 8.73
CA PRO A 256 -8.75 -2.17 7.52
C PRO A 256 -7.53 -2.85 6.88
N VAL A 257 -6.32 -2.29 7.03
CA VAL A 257 -5.07 -2.92 6.56
C VAL A 257 -4.85 -4.26 7.27
N TRP A 258 -5.34 -4.40 8.50
CA TRP A 258 -5.22 -5.62 9.30
C TRP A 258 -6.37 -6.61 9.10
N ALA A 259 -7.20 -6.49 8.06
CA ALA A 259 -8.34 -7.39 7.84
C ALA A 259 -7.94 -8.88 7.76
N ARG A 260 -6.71 -9.18 7.30
CA ARG A 260 -6.14 -10.54 7.26
C ARG A 260 -5.59 -11.03 8.62
N CYS A 261 -5.54 -10.16 9.63
CA CYS A 261 -5.07 -10.47 10.98
C CYS A 261 -6.07 -9.92 12.03
N PRO A 262 -7.20 -10.62 12.28
CA PRO A 262 -8.30 -10.09 13.09
C PRO A 262 -7.91 -9.66 14.51
N SER A 263 -6.99 -10.39 15.14
CA SER A 263 -6.47 -10.03 16.47
C SER A 263 -5.78 -8.67 16.47
N ARG A 264 -5.09 -8.33 15.38
CA ARG A 264 -4.42 -7.05 15.20
C ARG A 264 -5.38 -5.96 14.77
N GLN A 265 -6.34 -6.26 13.91
CA GLN A 265 -7.42 -5.34 13.55
C GLN A 265 -8.19 -4.87 14.79
N ALA A 266 -8.54 -5.79 15.68
CA ALA A 266 -9.22 -5.48 16.94
C ALA A 266 -8.39 -4.56 17.86
N LEU A 267 -7.05 -4.69 17.82
CA LEU A 267 -6.16 -3.80 18.55
C LEU A 267 -6.10 -2.40 17.91
N ALA A 268 -6.02 -2.33 16.59
CA ALA A 268 -5.98 -1.08 15.83
C ALA A 268 -7.28 -0.27 15.94
N LEU A 269 -8.44 -0.93 16.11
CA LEU A 269 -9.74 -0.29 16.31
C LEU A 269 -9.87 0.45 17.66
N ARG A 270 -8.93 0.29 18.59
CA ARG A 270 -8.99 0.97 19.89
C ARG A 270 -8.78 2.47 19.71
N LYS A 271 -9.73 3.27 20.21
CA LYS A 271 -9.87 4.73 19.98
C LYS A 271 -8.65 5.57 20.40
N ASP A 272 -7.89 5.12 21.39
CA ASP A 272 -6.75 5.87 21.95
C ASP A 272 -5.41 5.48 21.34
N ASN A 273 -5.36 5.15 20.04
CA ASN A 273 -4.13 4.69 19.42
C ASN A 273 -3.14 5.86 19.17
N PRO A 274 -2.05 5.98 19.94
CA PRO A 274 -1.10 7.09 19.80
C PRO A 274 -0.28 7.04 18.50
N SER A 275 -0.36 5.94 17.72
CA SER A 275 0.46 5.75 16.52
C SER A 275 0.15 6.74 15.39
N ARG A 276 -1.04 7.35 15.38
CA ARG A 276 -1.41 8.38 14.39
C ARG A 276 -0.44 9.57 14.43
N ALA A 277 -0.27 10.19 15.60
CA ALA A 277 0.65 11.31 15.77
C ALA A 277 2.12 10.90 15.55
N ALA A 278 2.48 9.65 15.88
CA ALA A 278 3.83 9.14 15.70
C ALA A 278 4.23 9.06 14.22
N SER A 279 3.34 8.58 13.34
CA SER A 279 3.63 8.46 11.91
C SER A 279 3.96 9.83 11.26
N ARG A 280 3.08 10.82 11.47
CA ARG A 280 3.26 12.20 10.99
C ARG A 280 4.55 12.84 11.53
N MET A 281 4.82 12.64 12.82
CA MET A 281 6.05 13.13 13.46
C MET A 281 7.32 12.50 12.86
N HIS A 282 7.30 11.19 12.58
CA HIS A 282 8.43 10.53 11.93
C HIS A 282 8.66 11.04 10.50
N LEU A 283 7.60 11.27 9.72
CA LEU A 283 7.74 11.89 8.39
C LEU A 283 8.26 13.33 8.48
N GLN A 284 7.77 14.15 9.40
CA GLN A 284 8.31 15.49 9.62
C GLN A 284 9.79 15.48 10.01
N ALA A 285 10.18 14.54 10.88
CA ALA A 285 11.57 14.35 11.26
C ALA A 285 12.44 13.92 10.07
N LEU A 286 11.92 13.05 9.19
CA LEU A 286 12.58 12.66 7.95
C LEU A 286 12.76 13.86 7.01
N VAL A 287 11.71 14.61 6.71
CA VAL A 287 11.77 15.80 5.83
C VAL A 287 12.81 16.79 6.33
N ARG A 288 12.79 17.09 7.64
CA ARG A 288 13.80 17.95 8.24
C ARG A 288 15.21 17.38 8.07
N PHE A 289 15.41 16.10 8.39
CA PHE A 289 16.71 15.45 8.27
C PHE A 289 17.25 15.57 6.84
N ILE A 290 16.41 15.35 5.83
CA ILE A 290 16.78 15.50 4.41
C ILE A 290 17.17 16.94 4.07
N ASN A 291 16.37 17.92 4.52
CA ASN A 291 16.67 19.34 4.29
C ASN A 291 17.99 19.78 4.95
N ASP A 292 18.27 19.26 6.15
CA ASP A 292 19.52 19.53 6.89
C ASP A 292 20.74 18.83 6.24
N ASN A 293 20.54 17.90 5.29
CA ASN A 293 21.59 17.08 4.67
C ASN A 293 21.62 17.17 3.13
N GLY A 294 21.30 18.35 2.55
CA GLY A 294 21.50 18.59 1.12
C GLY A 294 20.27 18.37 0.24
N SER A 295 19.07 18.28 0.83
CA SER A 295 17.78 18.05 0.14
C SER A 295 17.65 16.66 -0.48
N TRP A 296 16.51 16.37 -1.11
CA TRP A 296 16.22 15.04 -1.67
C TRP A 296 17.21 14.59 -2.75
N GLY A 297 17.80 15.52 -3.51
CA GLY A 297 18.77 15.19 -4.56
C GLY A 297 20.09 14.61 -4.05
N ALA A 298 20.36 14.72 -2.75
CA ALA A 298 21.54 14.11 -2.11
C ALA A 298 21.32 12.63 -1.71
N PHE A 299 20.11 12.10 -1.88
CA PHE A 299 19.74 10.75 -1.47
C PHE A 299 19.37 9.88 -2.66
N ASP A 300 19.52 8.56 -2.52
CA ASP A 300 19.02 7.61 -3.50
C ASP A 300 17.51 7.80 -3.76
N PRO A 301 17.05 7.73 -5.03
CA PRO A 301 15.64 7.89 -5.40
C PRO A 301 14.68 7.01 -4.60
N TYR A 302 15.09 5.83 -4.16
CA TYR A 302 14.28 4.95 -3.32
C TYR A 302 13.85 5.60 -2.01
N VAL A 303 14.67 6.49 -1.44
CA VAL A 303 14.36 7.19 -0.18
C VAL A 303 13.18 8.14 -0.37
N ILE A 304 13.26 9.03 -1.36
CA ILE A 304 12.19 10.02 -1.62
C ILE A 304 10.92 9.31 -2.06
N GLU A 305 11.02 8.34 -2.96
CA GLU A 305 9.84 7.64 -3.49
C GLU A 305 9.13 6.82 -2.40
N SER A 306 9.89 6.17 -1.51
CA SER A 306 9.34 5.50 -0.33
C SER A 306 8.64 6.50 0.60
N ALA A 307 9.26 7.65 0.87
CA ALA A 307 8.70 8.69 1.72
C ALA A 307 7.40 9.28 1.14
N ILE A 308 7.35 9.49 -0.19
CA ILE A 308 6.15 9.94 -0.92
C ILE A 308 5.00 8.97 -0.72
N LEU A 309 5.24 7.65 -0.82
CA LEU A 309 4.19 6.66 -0.57
C LEU A 309 3.66 6.75 0.86
N ALA A 310 4.55 6.81 1.86
CA ALA A 310 4.12 6.93 3.25
C ALA A 310 3.28 8.17 3.51
N ASP A 311 3.71 9.32 2.98
CA ASP A 311 3.00 10.59 3.12
C ASP A 311 1.67 10.61 2.37
N LYS A 312 1.62 10.05 1.15
CA LYS A 312 0.37 9.85 0.40
C LYS A 312 -0.64 9.09 1.25
N TYR A 313 -0.24 7.93 1.79
CA TYR A 313 -1.15 7.06 2.52
C TYR A 313 -1.64 7.68 3.82
N LEU A 314 -0.72 8.32 4.56
CA LEU A 314 -1.07 9.08 5.75
C LEU A 314 -2.08 10.20 5.41
N SER A 315 -1.80 10.98 4.37
CA SER A 315 -2.61 12.13 3.97
C SER A 315 -4.00 11.74 3.48
N LEU A 316 -4.12 10.68 2.67
CA LEU A 316 -5.41 10.15 2.23
C LEU A 316 -6.23 9.60 3.39
N TRP A 317 -5.58 8.89 4.31
CA TRP A 317 -6.23 8.32 5.48
C TRP A 317 -6.79 9.40 6.39
N GLU A 318 -5.95 10.37 6.75
CA GLU A 318 -6.29 11.49 7.63
C GLU A 318 -7.12 12.58 6.95
N THR A 319 -7.19 12.56 5.62
CA THR A 319 -7.73 13.66 4.78
C THR A 319 -7.03 14.99 5.02
N GLU A 320 -5.75 14.94 5.35
CA GLU A 320 -4.91 16.11 5.57
C GLU A 320 -4.02 16.38 4.35
N SER A 321 -3.39 17.55 4.31
CA SER A 321 -2.40 17.83 3.27
C SER A 321 -1.14 17.00 3.47
N PRO A 322 -0.45 16.62 2.37
CA PRO A 322 0.87 16.02 2.43
C PRO A 322 1.88 16.88 3.18
N ILE A 323 2.82 16.21 3.86
CA ILE A 323 3.91 16.82 4.62
C ILE A 323 5.07 17.19 3.67
N ILE A 324 5.35 16.31 2.71
CA ILE A 324 6.41 16.47 1.72
C ILE A 324 5.91 17.45 0.66
N PRO A 325 6.61 18.58 0.43
CA PRO A 325 6.25 19.50 -0.63
C PRO A 325 6.32 18.82 -2.00
N LEU A 326 5.39 19.15 -2.90
CA LEU A 326 5.39 18.67 -4.28
C LEU A 326 6.44 19.42 -5.13
N THR A 327 7.72 19.08 -4.96
CA THR A 327 8.85 19.64 -5.72
C THR A 327 9.46 18.64 -6.71
N TRP A 328 8.85 17.47 -6.84
CA TRP A 328 9.36 16.30 -7.56
C TRP A 328 8.41 15.82 -8.67
N ASP A 329 7.35 16.57 -9.00
CA ASP A 329 6.50 16.27 -10.17
C ASP A 329 7.37 16.38 -11.44
N PRO A 330 7.56 15.28 -12.20
CA PRO A 330 8.41 15.30 -13.38
C PRO A 330 7.77 16.06 -14.56
N GLY A 331 6.49 16.45 -14.44
CA GLY A 331 5.76 17.08 -15.51
C GLY A 331 5.40 16.11 -16.65
N PRO A 332 4.95 16.65 -17.80
CA PRO A 332 4.62 15.85 -18.98
C PRO A 332 5.83 15.06 -19.51
N LEU A 333 5.57 13.87 -20.06
CA LEU A 333 6.62 13.05 -20.68
C LEU A 333 7.16 13.75 -21.94
N SER A 334 8.48 13.71 -22.12
CA SER A 334 9.15 14.27 -23.30
C SER A 334 8.65 13.64 -24.61
N ARG A 335 8.60 14.43 -25.68
CA ARG A 335 8.17 13.99 -27.01
C ARG A 335 8.95 12.78 -27.53
N ALA A 336 10.28 12.79 -27.39
CA ALA A 336 11.12 11.69 -27.84
C ALA A 336 10.72 10.33 -27.23
N VAL A 337 10.35 10.32 -25.94
CA VAL A 337 9.89 9.07 -25.29
C VAL A 337 8.46 8.72 -25.73
N ARG A 338 7.59 9.71 -25.95
CA ARG A 338 6.25 9.46 -26.53
C ARG A 338 6.33 8.83 -27.92
N ASP A 339 7.24 9.32 -28.77
CA ASP A 339 7.49 8.80 -30.12
C ASP A 339 7.95 7.33 -30.06
N VAL A 340 8.86 6.99 -29.12
CA VAL A 340 9.30 5.60 -28.88
C VAL A 340 8.15 4.70 -28.44
N LEU A 341 7.22 5.23 -27.64
CA LEU A 341 6.03 4.51 -27.21
C LEU A 341 4.93 4.44 -28.29
N GLY A 342 5.14 5.06 -29.45
CA GLY A 342 4.15 5.12 -30.54
C GLY A 342 2.92 5.96 -30.20
N ILE A 343 3.05 6.92 -29.28
CA ILE A 343 1.95 7.76 -28.81
C ILE A 343 1.90 9.02 -29.68
N ASP A 344 1.00 9.05 -30.66
CA ASP A 344 0.76 10.25 -31.48
C ASP A 344 0.04 11.34 -30.65
N GLU A 345 0.40 12.61 -30.83
CA GLU A 345 -0.32 13.74 -30.20
C GLU A 345 -1.76 13.81 -30.74
N ASP A 346 -1.98 13.40 -32.00
CA ASP A 346 -3.28 13.44 -32.69
C ASP A 346 -4.17 12.20 -32.46
N GLU A 347 -3.65 11.12 -31.87
CA GLU A 347 -4.42 9.87 -31.71
C GLU A 347 -5.60 10.00 -30.74
N GLY A 348 -5.49 10.88 -29.75
CA GLY A 348 -6.60 11.17 -28.82
C GLY A 348 -7.87 11.57 -29.58
N THR A 349 -7.71 12.40 -30.61
CA THR A 349 -8.81 12.91 -31.43
C THR A 349 -9.38 11.85 -32.38
N LYS A 350 -8.59 10.83 -32.76
CA LYS A 350 -8.98 9.80 -33.75
C LYS A 350 -9.78 8.64 -33.14
N SER A 351 -9.55 8.28 -31.87
CA SER A 351 -10.21 7.13 -31.24
C SER A 351 -11.66 7.39 -30.81
N GLY A 352 -12.18 8.62 -30.96
CA GLY A 352 -13.58 9.00 -30.68
C GLY A 352 -14.01 8.99 -29.21
N VAL A 353 -13.34 8.22 -28.36
CA VAL A 353 -13.64 8.06 -26.94
C VAL A 353 -12.42 8.48 -26.12
N GLU A 354 -12.34 9.78 -25.86
CA GLU A 354 -11.30 10.37 -25.02
C GLU A 354 -11.67 10.18 -23.54
N MET A 355 -10.93 9.31 -22.85
CA MET A 355 -11.06 9.09 -21.41
C MET A 355 -11.09 10.42 -20.65
N GLY A 356 -12.12 10.62 -19.83
CA GLY A 356 -12.28 11.84 -19.03
C GLY A 356 -12.78 13.08 -19.78
N ASN A 357 -13.00 13.04 -21.09
CA ASN A 357 -13.46 14.20 -21.87
C ASN A 357 -14.80 14.78 -21.37
N ASN A 358 -15.73 13.93 -20.95
CA ASN A 358 -17.01 14.37 -20.38
C ASN A 358 -16.80 15.19 -19.08
N LEU A 359 -15.77 14.86 -18.28
CA LEU A 359 -15.43 15.65 -17.09
C LEU A 359 -14.85 17.02 -17.46
N LEU A 360 -14.12 17.13 -18.57
CA LEU A 360 -13.51 18.39 -19.01
C LEU A 360 -14.55 19.41 -19.50
N HIS A 361 -15.69 18.93 -20.01
CA HIS A 361 -16.84 19.78 -20.40
C HIS A 361 -17.67 20.29 -19.23
N LEU A 362 -17.56 19.68 -18.06
CA LEU A 362 -18.26 20.17 -16.85
C LEU A 362 -17.73 21.54 -16.41
N PRO A 363 -18.53 22.38 -15.73
CA PRO A 363 -18.09 23.69 -15.23
C PRO A 363 -17.21 23.59 -13.97
N LEU A 364 -16.19 22.72 -14.00
CA LEU A 364 -15.25 22.53 -12.90
C LEU A 364 -14.22 23.66 -12.80
N CYS A 365 -13.64 23.82 -11.62
CA CYS A 365 -12.53 24.75 -11.43
C CYS A 365 -11.32 24.37 -12.32
N LYS A 366 -10.61 25.38 -12.83
CA LYS A 366 -9.53 25.19 -13.81
C LYS A 366 -8.47 24.18 -13.35
N HIS A 367 -7.99 24.29 -12.11
CA HIS A 367 -6.96 23.41 -11.58
C HIS A 367 -7.38 21.93 -11.58
N LEU A 368 -8.65 21.63 -11.27
CA LEU A 368 -9.16 20.26 -11.31
C LEU A 368 -9.25 19.74 -12.74
N LYS A 369 -9.69 20.57 -13.70
CA LYS A 369 -9.68 20.21 -15.13
C LYS A 369 -8.27 19.91 -15.63
N ASP A 370 -7.31 20.76 -15.29
CA ASP A 370 -5.89 20.58 -15.68
C ASP A 370 -5.35 19.25 -15.13
N ILE A 371 -5.69 18.90 -13.89
CA ILE A 371 -5.32 17.60 -13.30
C ILE A 371 -5.98 16.43 -14.04
N ILE A 372 -7.28 16.52 -14.36
CA ILE A 372 -8.03 15.45 -15.05
C ILE A 372 -7.47 15.23 -16.47
N ALA A 373 -7.19 16.31 -17.21
CA ALA A 373 -6.59 16.23 -18.54
C ALA A 373 -5.20 15.57 -18.49
N ASP A 374 -4.36 16.01 -17.56
CA ASP A 374 -3.04 15.41 -17.36
C ASP A 374 -3.13 13.92 -16.96
N LEU A 375 -4.14 13.55 -16.17
CA LEU A 375 -4.36 12.18 -15.73
C LEU A 375 -4.80 11.29 -16.90
N ALA A 376 -5.72 11.76 -17.75
CA ALA A 376 -6.13 11.03 -18.94
C ALA A 376 -4.94 10.74 -19.86
N ASP A 377 -4.09 11.75 -20.09
CA ASP A 377 -2.85 11.58 -20.87
C ASP A 377 -1.87 10.62 -20.19
N TYR A 378 -1.68 10.73 -18.87
CA TYR A 378 -0.87 9.77 -18.10
C TYR A 378 -1.36 8.34 -18.25
N THR A 379 -2.67 8.10 -18.13
CA THR A 379 -3.23 6.75 -18.25
C THR A 379 -2.97 6.17 -19.64
N ARG A 380 -3.10 6.96 -20.70
CA ARG A 380 -2.74 6.55 -22.06
C ARG A 380 -1.26 6.17 -22.17
N ILE A 381 -0.37 7.01 -21.64
CA ILE A 381 1.08 6.76 -21.63
C ILE A 381 1.41 5.49 -20.87
N ALA A 382 0.86 5.32 -19.66
CA ALA A 382 1.11 4.15 -18.83
C ALA A 382 0.66 2.86 -19.53
N ARG A 383 -0.51 2.87 -20.19
CA ARG A 383 -0.98 1.71 -20.97
C ARG A 383 -0.05 1.38 -22.12
N ALA A 384 0.39 2.38 -22.89
CA ALA A 384 1.33 2.17 -23.99
C ALA A 384 2.69 1.63 -23.50
N ALA A 385 3.23 2.21 -22.42
CA ALA A 385 4.48 1.76 -21.80
C ALA A 385 4.38 0.30 -21.33
N TRP A 386 3.32 -0.07 -20.61
CA TRP A 386 3.15 -1.43 -20.09
C TRP A 386 2.66 -2.44 -21.13
N ALA A 387 2.17 -2.01 -22.29
CA ALA A 387 1.91 -2.89 -23.42
C ALA A 387 3.21 -3.43 -24.05
N GLN A 388 4.34 -2.76 -23.84
CA GLN A 388 5.66 -3.16 -24.31
C GLN A 388 6.67 -3.13 -23.15
N PRO A 389 6.59 -4.09 -22.19
CA PRO A 389 7.39 -4.06 -20.97
C PRO A 389 8.91 -3.96 -21.18
N GLU A 390 9.41 -4.47 -22.31
CA GLU A 390 10.81 -4.36 -22.73
C GLU A 390 11.29 -2.93 -22.99
N THR A 391 10.38 -1.99 -23.25
CA THR A 391 10.68 -0.57 -23.45
C THR A 391 10.72 0.22 -22.14
N VAL A 392 10.25 -0.37 -21.03
CA VAL A 392 10.16 0.30 -19.73
C VAL A 392 11.53 0.37 -19.07
N THR A 393 12.24 1.47 -19.33
CA THR A 393 13.52 1.78 -18.69
C THR A 393 13.34 2.18 -17.22
N SER A 394 14.44 2.21 -16.47
CA SER A 394 14.45 2.71 -15.09
C SER A 394 13.95 4.16 -15.00
N GLU A 395 14.35 5.02 -15.94
CA GLU A 395 13.87 6.40 -15.98
C GLU A 395 12.37 6.49 -16.26
N LEU A 396 11.85 5.71 -17.22
CA LEU A 396 10.42 5.69 -17.52
C LEU A 396 9.61 5.15 -16.34
N GLN A 397 10.12 4.13 -15.65
CA GLN A 397 9.48 3.58 -14.45
C GLN A 397 9.42 4.62 -13.31
N SER A 398 10.48 5.41 -13.13
CA SER A 398 10.49 6.52 -12.15
C SER A 398 9.56 7.64 -12.58
N TRP A 399 9.54 8.02 -13.86
CA TRP A 399 8.59 9.01 -14.38
C TRP A 399 7.14 8.57 -14.14
N LEU A 400 6.79 7.33 -14.49
CA LEU A 400 5.44 6.78 -14.30
C LEU A 400 5.03 6.86 -12.83
N PHE A 401 5.92 6.39 -11.95
CA PHE A 401 5.70 6.43 -10.52
C PHE A 401 5.51 7.86 -10.01
N LEU A 402 6.48 8.76 -10.22
CA LEU A 402 6.44 10.12 -9.69
C LEU A 402 5.27 10.90 -10.30
N ARG A 403 4.97 10.72 -11.59
CA ARG A 403 3.82 11.38 -12.21
C ARG A 403 2.51 10.91 -11.58
N LEU A 404 2.32 9.61 -11.35
CA LEU A 404 1.15 9.11 -10.63
C LEU A 404 1.04 9.70 -9.22
N GLN A 405 2.14 9.67 -8.46
CA GLN A 405 2.18 10.23 -7.10
C GLN A 405 1.85 11.73 -7.09
N SER A 406 2.29 12.48 -8.12
CA SER A 406 2.01 13.91 -8.24
C SER A 406 0.51 14.20 -8.35
N PHE A 407 -0.29 13.35 -9.02
CA PHE A 407 -1.73 13.55 -9.12
C PHE A 407 -2.42 13.44 -7.77
N TYR A 408 -2.05 12.45 -6.96
CA TYR A 408 -2.54 12.33 -5.59
C TYR A 408 -2.25 13.60 -4.79
N PHE A 409 -1.03 14.12 -4.88
CA PHE A 409 -0.62 15.33 -4.16
C PHE A 409 -1.37 16.57 -4.68
N ARG A 410 -1.44 16.77 -6.00
CA ARG A 410 -2.18 17.89 -6.62
C ARG A 410 -3.64 17.89 -6.20
N LEU A 411 -4.30 16.73 -6.20
CA LEU A 411 -5.71 16.59 -5.76
C LEU A 411 -5.90 16.81 -4.26
N MET A 412 -4.91 16.46 -3.43
CA MET A 412 -4.97 16.70 -1.98
C MET A 412 -4.62 18.15 -1.60
N LEU A 413 -3.82 18.84 -2.41
CA LEU A 413 -3.39 20.22 -2.21
C LEU A 413 -4.38 21.28 -2.74
N LEU A 414 -5.46 20.87 -3.43
CA LEU A 414 -6.54 21.79 -3.78
C LEU A 414 -7.18 22.34 -2.50
N ASP A 415 -7.37 23.66 -2.45
CA ASP A 415 -7.97 24.37 -1.31
C ASP A 415 -9.45 24.00 -1.17
N LYS A 416 -9.74 23.06 -0.26
CA LYS A 416 -11.08 22.50 -0.03
C LYS A 416 -12.12 23.55 0.32
N ASP A 417 -11.71 24.63 0.99
CA ASP A 417 -12.62 25.70 1.41
C ASP A 417 -13.06 26.57 0.23
N ARG A 418 -12.35 26.51 -0.91
CA ARG A 418 -12.67 27.24 -2.14
C ARG A 418 -13.32 26.38 -3.21
N LEU A 419 -13.35 25.07 -3.06
CA LEU A 419 -13.97 24.17 -4.03
C LEU A 419 -15.49 24.23 -3.92
N SER A 420 -16.17 24.25 -5.07
CA SER A 420 -17.60 24.02 -5.08
C SER A 420 -17.91 22.58 -4.58
N PRO A 421 -19.13 22.31 -4.07
CA PRO A 421 -19.50 20.96 -3.68
C PRO A 421 -19.31 19.91 -4.79
N LEU A 422 -19.58 20.30 -6.05
CA LEU A 422 -19.34 19.44 -7.22
C LEU A 422 -17.83 19.21 -7.43
N ASP A 423 -17.01 20.26 -7.40
CA ASP A 423 -15.55 20.11 -7.55
C ASP A 423 -14.94 19.20 -6.48
N ASP A 424 -15.35 19.35 -5.21
CA ASP A 424 -14.87 18.48 -4.12
C ASP A 424 -15.33 17.02 -4.31
N CYS A 425 -16.56 16.82 -4.77
CA CYS A 425 -17.07 15.50 -5.12
C CYS A 425 -16.24 14.85 -6.23
N ILE A 426 -16.05 15.53 -7.37
CA ILE A 426 -15.24 15.02 -8.48
C ILE A 426 -13.80 14.76 -8.03
N ARG A 427 -13.18 15.68 -7.29
CA ARG A 427 -11.83 15.49 -6.72
C ARG A 427 -11.71 14.21 -5.90
N ILE A 428 -12.69 13.93 -5.02
CA ILE A 428 -12.72 12.72 -4.20
C ILE A 428 -12.93 11.46 -5.05
N ILE A 429 -13.81 11.50 -6.06
CA ILE A 429 -14.01 10.37 -6.97
C ILE A 429 -12.74 10.10 -7.79
N VAL A 430 -12.07 11.13 -8.30
CA VAL A 430 -10.81 10.99 -9.06
C VAL A 430 -9.72 10.36 -8.20
N LEU A 431 -9.57 10.80 -6.93
CA LEU A 431 -8.67 10.15 -5.98
C LEU A 431 -9.00 8.67 -5.78
N THR A 432 -10.30 8.34 -5.71
CA THR A 432 -10.76 6.96 -5.55
C THR A 432 -10.51 6.14 -6.81
N PHE A 433 -10.69 6.71 -8.00
CA PHE A 433 -10.35 6.10 -9.28
C PHE A 433 -8.88 5.71 -9.34
N LEU A 434 -7.98 6.63 -8.96
CA LEU A 434 -6.54 6.35 -8.90
C LEU A 434 -6.24 5.18 -7.96
N LEU A 435 -6.84 5.16 -6.76
CA LEU A 435 -6.63 4.08 -5.79
C LEU A 435 -7.20 2.74 -6.27
N ALA A 436 -8.41 2.75 -6.82
CA ALA A 436 -9.10 1.53 -7.27
C ALA A 436 -8.43 0.89 -8.50
N THR A 437 -7.75 1.68 -9.32
CA THR A 437 -7.00 1.20 -10.48
C THR A 437 -5.56 0.80 -10.16
N THR A 438 -5.08 1.12 -8.96
CA THR A 438 -3.75 0.74 -8.48
C THR A 438 -3.81 -0.66 -7.85
N HIS A 439 -3.42 -1.69 -8.61
CA HIS A 439 -3.58 -3.11 -8.27
C HIS A 439 -2.63 -3.62 -7.18
N TYR A 440 -2.78 -3.13 -5.95
CA TYR A 440 -2.21 -3.78 -4.78
C TYR A 440 -3.04 -3.46 -3.53
N HIS A 441 -2.92 -4.30 -2.51
CA HIS A 441 -3.87 -4.29 -1.40
C HIS A 441 -3.90 -2.99 -0.57
N GLY A 442 -2.78 -2.26 -0.44
CA GLY A 442 -2.79 -0.98 0.28
C GLY A 442 -3.63 0.11 -0.40
N ALA A 443 -3.61 0.18 -1.74
CA ALA A 443 -4.44 1.10 -2.49
C ALA A 443 -5.93 0.73 -2.40
N VAL A 444 -6.26 -0.57 -2.50
CA VAL A 444 -7.63 -1.08 -2.33
C VAL A 444 -8.19 -0.72 -0.96
N VAL A 445 -7.41 -0.91 0.11
CA VAL A 445 -7.81 -0.52 1.47
C VAL A 445 -8.06 0.97 1.58
N CYS A 446 -7.22 1.79 0.93
CA CYS A 446 -7.41 3.23 0.93
C CYS A 446 -8.63 3.66 0.13
N ALA A 447 -8.91 3.03 -1.03
CA ALA A 447 -10.14 3.25 -1.79
C ALA A 447 -11.37 2.96 -0.94
N ALA A 448 -11.39 1.82 -0.23
CA ALA A 448 -12.47 1.46 0.69
C ALA A 448 -12.66 2.50 1.82
N ASN A 449 -11.57 3.05 2.35
CA ASN A 449 -11.64 4.12 3.35
C ASN A 449 -12.17 5.46 2.81
N MET A 450 -12.21 5.65 1.48
CA MET A 450 -12.77 6.84 0.86
C MET A 450 -14.29 6.77 0.68
N VAL A 451 -14.90 5.60 0.80
CA VAL A 451 -16.33 5.35 0.48
C VAL A 451 -17.29 6.24 1.25
N SER A 452 -17.15 6.31 2.58
CA SER A 452 -17.94 7.23 3.40
C SER A 452 -17.81 8.69 2.98
N LYS A 453 -16.61 9.12 2.56
CA LYS A 453 -16.31 10.49 2.09
C LYS A 453 -16.94 10.74 0.73
N ILE A 454 -16.91 9.76 -0.18
CA ILE A 454 -17.60 9.81 -1.48
C ILE A 454 -19.09 10.04 -1.25
N ARG A 455 -19.73 9.22 -0.39
CA ARG A 455 -21.15 9.36 -0.06
C ARG A 455 -21.46 10.76 0.46
N SER A 456 -20.70 11.24 1.43
CA SER A 456 -20.88 12.58 1.98
C SER A 456 -20.67 13.69 0.95
N ALA A 457 -19.73 13.54 0.03
CA ALA A 457 -19.47 14.51 -1.03
C ALA A 457 -20.60 14.53 -2.08
N LEU A 458 -21.10 13.36 -2.48
CA LEU A 458 -22.26 13.24 -3.39
C LEU A 458 -23.51 13.88 -2.80
N VAL A 459 -23.81 13.61 -1.53
CA VAL A 459 -24.96 14.20 -0.83
C VAL A 459 -24.80 15.72 -0.73
N ARG A 460 -23.60 16.22 -0.42
CA ARG A 460 -23.33 17.67 -0.33
C ARG A 460 -23.44 18.37 -1.68
N ALA A 461 -23.04 17.68 -2.75
CA ALA A 461 -23.17 18.15 -4.11
C ALA A 461 -24.58 18.00 -4.69
N SER A 462 -25.56 17.55 -3.87
CA SER A 462 -26.93 17.28 -4.28
C SER A 462 -26.99 16.42 -5.54
N PHE A 463 -26.31 15.27 -5.55
CA PHE A 463 -26.17 14.44 -6.74
C PHE A 463 -27.51 14.01 -7.39
N TRP A 464 -28.66 14.14 -6.72
CA TRP A 464 -29.98 13.90 -7.31
C TRP A 464 -30.48 15.06 -8.19
N ASP A 465 -29.97 16.28 -8.01
CA ASP A 465 -30.37 17.47 -8.77
C ASP A 465 -29.68 17.50 -10.15
N GLU A 466 -30.48 17.30 -11.20
CA GLU A 466 -30.00 17.27 -12.59
C GLU A 466 -29.39 18.62 -13.00
N ASN A 467 -29.85 19.74 -12.42
CA ASN A 467 -29.31 21.06 -12.75
C ASN A 467 -27.89 21.25 -12.20
N VAL A 468 -27.55 20.54 -11.12
CA VAL A 468 -26.23 20.64 -10.46
C VAL A 468 -25.25 19.62 -11.04
N PHE A 469 -25.67 18.35 -11.13
CA PHE A 469 -24.79 17.28 -11.62
C PHE A 469 -24.74 17.18 -13.16
N GLY A 470 -25.62 17.91 -13.85
CA GLY A 470 -25.69 17.97 -15.31
C GLY A 470 -26.22 16.68 -15.91
N SER A 471 -25.36 15.67 -16.07
CA SER A 471 -25.69 14.45 -16.81
C SER A 471 -26.00 13.26 -15.89
N ARG A 472 -26.86 12.35 -16.37
CA ARG A 472 -27.08 11.03 -15.74
C ARG A 472 -25.81 10.17 -15.75
N GLY A 473 -25.03 10.23 -16.83
CA GLY A 473 -23.76 9.50 -16.94
C GLY A 473 -22.76 9.86 -15.85
N LEU A 474 -22.66 11.14 -15.47
CA LEU A 474 -21.77 11.56 -14.39
C LEU A 474 -22.18 10.96 -13.05
N ARG A 475 -23.49 10.98 -12.76
CA ARG A 475 -24.05 10.38 -11.54
C ARG A 475 -23.80 8.89 -11.49
N PHE A 476 -24.05 8.20 -12.61
CA PHE A 476 -23.79 6.77 -12.74
C PHE A 476 -22.33 6.44 -12.48
N TRP A 477 -21.41 7.13 -13.16
CA TRP A 477 -19.97 6.95 -12.96
C TRP A 477 -19.56 7.15 -11.50
N CYS A 478 -20.00 8.23 -10.84
CA CYS A 478 -19.71 8.47 -9.42
C CYS A 478 -20.23 7.35 -8.51
N LEU A 479 -21.46 6.87 -8.75
CA LEU A 479 -22.07 5.80 -7.95
C LEU A 479 -21.36 4.46 -8.16
N CYS A 480 -21.03 4.12 -9.41
CA CYS A 480 -20.25 2.93 -9.76
C CYS A 480 -18.87 2.97 -9.09
N MET A 481 -18.17 4.10 -9.17
CA MET A 481 -16.87 4.26 -8.52
C MET A 481 -16.95 4.07 -7.00
N GLY A 482 -17.97 4.65 -6.35
CA GLY A 482 -18.23 4.44 -4.93
C GLY A 482 -18.52 2.98 -4.59
N ALA A 483 -19.34 2.30 -5.38
CA ALA A 483 -19.70 0.91 -5.18
C ALA A 483 -18.53 -0.06 -5.42
N ILE A 484 -17.70 0.18 -6.44
CA ILE A 484 -16.48 -0.59 -6.71
C ILE A 484 -15.51 -0.44 -5.54
N ALA A 485 -15.25 0.80 -5.11
CA ALA A 485 -14.37 1.07 -3.97
C ALA A 485 -14.88 0.47 -2.65
N ALA A 486 -16.21 0.39 -2.47
CA ALA A 486 -16.84 -0.23 -1.30
C ALA A 486 -16.65 -1.75 -1.22
N GLY A 487 -16.29 -2.42 -2.32
CA GLY A 487 -16.03 -3.86 -2.31
C GLY A 487 -17.23 -4.67 -1.84
N ALA A 488 -17.07 -5.46 -0.76
CA ALA A 488 -18.15 -6.27 -0.17
C ALA A 488 -18.71 -5.68 1.14
N THR A 489 -18.59 -4.38 1.36
CA THR A 489 -19.06 -3.72 2.59
C THR A 489 -20.55 -3.32 2.49
N LEU A 490 -21.20 -3.13 3.64
CA LEU A 490 -22.59 -2.63 3.71
C LEU A 490 -22.76 -1.24 3.08
N GLU A 491 -21.70 -0.43 3.04
CA GLU A 491 -21.76 0.88 2.38
C GLU A 491 -22.00 0.75 0.88
N ARG A 492 -21.64 -0.37 0.26
CA ARG A 492 -21.93 -0.66 -1.16
C ARG A 492 -23.42 -0.63 -1.46
N GLU A 493 -24.25 -1.14 -0.54
CA GLU A 493 -25.71 -1.24 -0.74
C GLU A 493 -26.32 0.13 -1.02
N TRP A 494 -25.86 1.17 -0.31
CA TRP A 494 -26.33 2.54 -0.55
C TRP A 494 -26.09 2.99 -1.99
N PHE A 495 -24.93 2.70 -2.58
CA PHE A 495 -24.63 3.06 -3.97
C PHE A 495 -25.47 2.26 -4.95
N LEU A 496 -25.65 0.95 -4.70
CA LEU A 496 -26.49 0.09 -5.54
C LEU A 496 -27.95 0.56 -5.53
N ASP A 497 -28.49 0.88 -4.36
CA ASP A 497 -29.86 1.40 -4.23
C ASP A 497 -30.04 2.68 -5.05
N ARG A 498 -29.06 3.60 -5.01
CA ARG A 498 -29.11 4.82 -5.82
C ARG A 498 -29.00 4.54 -7.33
N ILE A 499 -28.23 3.53 -7.73
CA ILE A 499 -28.15 3.09 -9.14
C ILE A 499 -29.50 2.53 -9.59
N VAL A 500 -30.13 1.68 -8.77
CA VAL A 500 -31.46 1.11 -9.06
C VAL A 500 -32.52 2.20 -9.17
N GLU A 501 -32.55 3.15 -8.23
CA GLU A 501 -33.49 4.28 -8.29
C GLU A 501 -33.29 5.13 -9.54
N MET A 502 -32.04 5.40 -9.91
CA MET A 502 -31.73 6.16 -11.12
C MET A 502 -32.13 5.42 -12.40
N ALA A 503 -31.97 4.09 -12.45
CA ALA A 503 -32.44 3.26 -13.54
C ALA A 503 -33.98 3.27 -13.63
N ALA A 504 -34.67 3.16 -12.49
CA ALA A 504 -36.13 3.19 -12.43
C ALA A 504 -36.72 4.54 -12.89
N ALA A 505 -36.10 5.66 -12.51
CA ALA A 505 -36.52 7.00 -12.95
C ALA A 505 -36.30 7.28 -14.45
N GLY A 506 -35.60 6.38 -15.16
CA GLY A 506 -35.40 6.45 -16.61
C GLY A 506 -36.55 5.90 -17.45
N GLY A 507 -37.38 5.01 -16.90
CA GLY A 507 -38.31 4.17 -17.65
C GLY A 507 -39.58 4.84 -18.22
N ASP A 508 -39.71 6.16 -18.16
CA ASP A 508 -40.94 6.85 -18.56
C ASP A 508 -41.03 7.09 -20.09
N SER A 509 -41.73 6.15 -20.73
CA SER A 509 -42.84 6.33 -21.70
C SER A 509 -42.63 6.19 -23.21
N ASP A 510 -41.43 6.27 -23.78
CA ASP A 510 -41.25 5.94 -25.22
C ASP A 510 -40.36 4.71 -25.36
N GLY A 511 -40.99 3.53 -25.35
CA GLY A 511 -40.38 2.18 -25.42
C GLY A 511 -39.54 1.86 -26.68
N SER A 512 -39.02 2.88 -27.37
CA SER A 512 -38.04 2.77 -28.45
C SER A 512 -36.66 3.35 -28.12
N GLY A 513 -36.53 4.07 -27.00
CA GLY A 513 -35.28 4.66 -26.57
C GLY A 513 -34.43 3.69 -25.74
N ARG A 514 -33.69 2.80 -26.41
CA ARG A 514 -32.53 2.13 -25.81
C ARG A 514 -31.68 3.23 -25.16
N HIS A 515 -31.61 3.29 -23.83
CA HIS A 515 -31.17 4.51 -23.17
C HIS A 515 -29.66 4.72 -23.41
N GLU A 516 -29.29 5.90 -23.91
CA GLU A 516 -27.95 6.35 -24.28
C GLU A 516 -26.86 6.15 -23.19
N TRP A 517 -27.26 5.94 -21.92
CA TRP A 517 -26.32 5.69 -20.82
C TRP A 517 -25.96 4.21 -20.65
N GLU A 518 -26.70 3.27 -21.24
CA GLU A 518 -26.41 1.84 -21.10
C GLU A 518 -25.09 1.50 -21.79
N SER A 519 -24.71 2.24 -22.84
CA SER A 519 -23.50 1.95 -23.59
C SER A 519 -22.26 2.17 -22.74
N ARG A 520 -21.29 1.25 -22.92
CA ARG A 520 -19.88 1.41 -22.56
C ARG A 520 -19.37 2.84 -22.81
N GLU A 521 -19.85 3.48 -23.88
CA GLU A 521 -19.54 4.87 -24.26
C GLU A 521 -19.93 5.90 -23.17
N SER A 522 -20.99 5.65 -22.39
CA SER A 522 -21.44 6.56 -21.34
C SER A 522 -20.43 6.67 -20.21
N ILE A 523 -19.81 5.56 -19.81
CA ILE A 523 -18.76 5.52 -18.79
C ILE A 523 -17.41 5.91 -19.40
N ASP A 524 -17.16 5.56 -20.66
CA ASP A 524 -15.85 5.75 -21.28
C ASP A 524 -15.45 7.23 -21.45
N GLY A 525 -16.43 8.12 -21.57
CA GLY A 525 -16.16 9.56 -21.56
C GLY A 525 -15.74 10.10 -20.18
N TYR A 526 -15.82 9.30 -19.11
CA TYR A 526 -15.32 9.60 -17.77
C TYR A 526 -13.98 8.88 -17.51
N LEU A 527 -13.47 8.92 -16.27
CA LEU A 527 -12.27 8.18 -15.91
C LEU A 527 -12.64 6.75 -15.52
N PHE A 528 -12.47 5.81 -16.44
CA PHE A 528 -12.73 4.40 -16.21
C PHE A 528 -11.75 3.53 -17.01
N LEU A 529 -11.28 2.43 -16.41
CA LEU A 529 -10.38 1.49 -17.07
C LEU A 529 -10.96 0.09 -17.06
N TRP A 530 -11.46 -0.36 -18.21
CA TRP A 530 -12.05 -1.70 -18.38
C TRP A 530 -11.16 -2.84 -17.91
N ASP A 531 -9.88 -2.78 -18.27
CA ASP A 531 -8.91 -3.82 -17.92
C ASP A 531 -8.70 -3.95 -16.40
N SER A 532 -9.03 -2.89 -15.64
CA SER A 532 -8.82 -2.81 -14.19
C SER A 532 -10.10 -2.84 -13.36
N GLN A 533 -11.24 -2.46 -13.94
CA GLN A 533 -12.49 -2.21 -13.22
C GLN A 533 -13.71 -2.87 -13.89
N GLY A 534 -13.54 -3.38 -15.12
CA GLY A 534 -14.63 -3.95 -15.91
C GLY A 534 -15.22 -5.18 -15.26
N ALA A 535 -14.39 -6.07 -14.72
CA ALA A 535 -14.84 -7.26 -14.01
C ALA A 535 -15.67 -6.92 -12.76
N GLU A 536 -15.22 -5.93 -11.98
CA GLU A 536 -15.92 -5.44 -10.80
C GLU A 536 -17.25 -4.77 -11.15
N LEU A 537 -17.28 -4.02 -12.26
CA LEU A 537 -18.50 -3.39 -12.76
C LEU A 537 -19.49 -4.44 -13.28
N SER A 538 -19.04 -5.44 -14.05
CA SER A 538 -19.89 -6.56 -14.48
C SER A 538 -20.47 -7.30 -13.27
N ALA A 539 -19.63 -7.67 -12.30
CA ALA A 539 -20.07 -8.32 -11.06
C ALA A 539 -20.96 -7.42 -10.18
N LEU A 540 -20.94 -6.10 -10.38
CA LEU A 540 -21.86 -5.18 -9.76
C LEU A 540 -23.22 -5.19 -10.45
N ILE A 541 -23.21 -5.13 -11.78
CA ILE A 541 -24.42 -5.15 -12.60
C ILE A 541 -25.19 -6.45 -12.40
N ASP A 542 -24.50 -7.60 -12.31
CA ASP A 542 -25.11 -8.91 -12.06
C ASP A 542 -25.86 -9.00 -10.72
N LYS A 543 -25.57 -8.10 -9.77
CA LYS A 543 -26.24 -8.05 -8.46
C LYS A 543 -27.44 -7.11 -8.43
N LEU A 544 -27.65 -6.32 -9.47
CA LEU A 544 -28.83 -5.47 -9.55
C LEU A 544 -30.08 -6.35 -9.74
N PRO A 545 -31.25 -5.97 -9.21
CA PRO A 545 -32.50 -6.66 -9.50
C PRO A 545 -32.69 -6.84 -11.00
N SER A 546 -33.28 -7.94 -11.46
CA SER A 546 -33.34 -8.30 -12.89
C SER A 546 -33.82 -7.16 -13.78
N ASP A 547 -34.78 -6.35 -13.32
CA ASP A 547 -35.26 -5.19 -14.07
C ASP A 547 -34.12 -4.17 -14.26
N ALA A 548 -33.45 -3.77 -13.17
CA ALA A 548 -32.30 -2.86 -13.19
C ALA A 548 -31.06 -3.46 -13.88
N ALA A 549 -30.84 -4.78 -13.76
CA ALA A 549 -29.75 -5.47 -14.43
C ALA A 549 -29.98 -5.58 -15.93
N LEU A 550 -31.22 -5.83 -16.38
CA LEU A 550 -31.59 -5.82 -17.79
C LEU A 550 -31.34 -4.43 -18.40
N TYR A 551 -31.69 -3.36 -17.67
CA TYR A 551 -31.35 -1.99 -18.04
C TYR A 551 -29.83 -1.76 -18.12
N CYS A 552 -29.02 -2.40 -17.29
CA CYS A 552 -27.56 -2.20 -17.33
C CYS A 552 -26.85 -3.09 -18.36
N MET A 553 -27.31 -4.32 -18.62
CA MET A 553 -26.56 -5.33 -19.39
C MET A 553 -26.70 -5.24 -20.91
N THR A 554 -27.74 -4.60 -21.44
CA THR A 554 -28.08 -4.58 -22.89
C THR A 554 -27.05 -3.93 -23.81
N SER A 555 -25.95 -3.41 -23.26
CA SER A 555 -24.86 -2.77 -24.00
C SER A 555 -23.44 -3.23 -23.62
N PHE A 556 -23.31 -4.17 -22.69
CA PHE A 556 -22.00 -4.70 -22.25
C PHE A 556 -21.56 -5.94 -23.03
N LEU A 557 -22.52 -6.62 -23.69
CA LEU A 557 -22.31 -7.72 -24.63
C LEU A 557 -22.36 -7.19 -26.07
#